data_AF-A0AAJ5QZ74-F1
#
_entry.id   AF-A0AAJ5QZ74-F1
#
_cell.length_a   1.000
_cell.length_b   1.000
_cell.length_c   1.000
_cell.angle_alpha   90.00
_cell.angle_beta   90.00
_cell.angle_gamma   90.00
#
_symmetry.space_group_name_H-M   'P 1'
#
loop_
_entity.id
_entity.type
_entity.pdbx_description
1 polymer ?
#
loop_
_entity_poly.entity_id
_entity_poly.type
_entity_poly.pdbx_seq_one_letter_code
_entity_poly.pdbx_strand_id
1 'polypeptide(L)'
;MSFEFSHSPRAIWLYQYDVDGVYIGSVFMTIPAGTGLPANTTHIPCEPEKGQTGIFKNGEWEYVTDIRGTRYWNIHGTGFVISSLSESLPECAITTEPPVADAGYVLLFAKGQWTQIEDKTGQLYYESNATKHVVPDAWFTLPDGCTFVAPPEDKTTFVTRWNGTEWVYVKDLRGQVIWSTTTREHLTITDIGPVPDGFTLKMPGQFDEWDGSAWVKNEDAERTYITAQADSHKAKLLSGASEQISLLSYAVSSGQATDDETAQLARWEEYRLALSRVDTAATVIVWPEKP
;
A
#
# COMPACT_ATOMS: atom_id res chain seq x y z
N MET A 1 36.00 56.60 24.90
CA MET A 1 37.08 57.63 24.93
C MET A 1 37.91 57.52 23.66
N SER A 2 38.21 58.63 22.97
CA SER A 2 39.05 58.63 21.77
C SER A 2 40.54 58.61 22.12
N PHE A 3 41.34 57.86 21.36
CA PHE A 3 42.80 57.84 21.52
C PHE A 3 43.41 59.21 21.18
N GLU A 4 44.27 59.75 22.05
CA GLU A 4 44.99 61.00 21.82
C GLU A 4 46.42 60.75 21.33
N PHE A 5 46.82 61.46 20.27
CA PHE A 5 48.18 61.40 19.72
C PHE A 5 49.20 61.94 20.71
N SER A 6 50.35 61.30 20.79
CA SER A 6 51.47 61.70 21.64
C SER A 6 52.61 62.29 20.82
N HIS A 7 53.28 63.31 21.35
CA HIS A 7 54.50 63.88 20.77
C HIS A 7 55.78 63.09 21.13
N SER A 8 55.66 62.08 21.99
CA SER A 8 56.71 61.12 22.32
C SER A 8 56.23 59.67 22.11
N PRO A 9 57.13 58.71 21.83
CA PRO A 9 56.75 57.30 21.76
C PRO A 9 56.10 56.81 23.06
N ARG A 10 55.11 55.92 22.97
CA ARG A 10 54.38 55.36 24.12
C ARG A 10 54.35 53.84 24.05
N ALA A 11 54.82 53.17 25.10
CA ALA A 11 54.62 51.74 25.26
C ALA A 11 53.29 51.48 25.99
N ILE A 12 52.34 50.82 25.34
CA ILE A 12 50.99 50.59 25.85
C ILE A 12 50.51 49.17 25.48
N TRP A 13 49.60 48.65 26.29
CA TRP A 13 48.82 47.47 25.93
C TRP A 13 47.77 47.85 24.89
N LEU A 14 47.72 47.08 23.81
CA LEU A 14 46.66 47.12 22.83
C LEU A 14 45.87 45.82 22.87
N TYR A 15 44.57 45.96 22.64
CA TYR A 15 43.62 44.87 22.58
C TYR A 15 43.16 44.76 21.13
N GLN A 16 43.43 43.61 20.55
CA GLN A 16 43.21 43.32 19.14
C GLN A 16 41.84 42.67 18.96
N TYR A 17 41.17 43.02 17.88
CA TYR A 17 39.90 42.41 17.49
C TYR A 17 39.93 42.02 16.01
N ASP A 18 39.09 41.07 15.61
CA ASP A 18 38.94 40.67 14.21
C ASP A 18 38.05 41.63 13.41
N VAL A 19 37.72 41.27 12.17
CA VAL A 19 36.89 42.08 11.28
C VAL A 19 35.48 42.32 11.81
N ASP A 20 34.97 41.42 12.66
CA ASP A 20 33.64 41.50 13.29
C ASP A 20 33.70 42.16 14.67
N GLY A 21 34.88 42.61 15.10
CA GLY A 21 35.12 43.23 16.39
C GLY A 21 35.38 42.23 17.52
N VAL A 22 35.43 40.92 17.25
CA VAL A 22 35.64 39.91 18.30
C VAL A 22 37.06 40.01 18.84
N TYR A 23 37.20 40.07 20.16
CA TYR A 23 38.50 40.05 20.82
C TYR A 23 39.31 38.80 20.47
N ILE A 24 40.54 38.99 19.96
CA ILE A 24 41.43 37.90 19.55
C ILE A 24 42.74 37.84 20.35
N GLY A 25 43.03 38.86 21.17
CA GLY A 25 44.19 38.87 22.03
C GLY A 25 44.70 40.26 22.37
N SER A 26 45.70 40.30 23.23
CA SER A 26 46.35 41.55 23.67
C SER A 26 47.83 41.52 23.35
N VAL A 27 48.39 42.66 22.93
CA VAL A 27 49.80 42.82 22.62
C VAL A 27 50.36 44.07 23.29
N PHE A 28 51.55 43.96 23.88
CA PHE A 28 52.28 45.11 24.40
C PHE A 28 53.18 45.68 23.30
N MET A 29 52.99 46.93 22.92
CA MET A 29 53.77 47.54 21.83
C MET A 29 54.08 49.03 22.06
N THR A 30 55.09 49.51 21.34
CA THR A 30 55.46 50.93 21.33
C THR A 30 54.85 51.63 20.12
N ILE A 31 54.04 52.66 20.37
CA ILE A 31 53.47 53.55 19.35
C ILE A 31 54.43 54.73 19.14
N PRO A 32 54.94 54.95 17.92
CA PRO A 32 55.78 56.11 17.60
C PRO A 32 55.08 57.45 17.88
N ALA A 33 55.87 58.51 18.04
CA ALA A 33 55.34 59.87 18.17
C ALA A 33 54.57 60.27 16.90
N GLY A 34 53.41 60.90 17.07
CA GLY A 34 52.59 61.43 15.96
C GLY A 34 51.81 60.37 15.17
N THR A 35 51.79 59.10 15.57
CA THR A 35 51.05 58.03 14.87
C THR A 35 49.81 57.57 15.64
N GLY A 36 48.82 57.03 14.90
CA GLY A 36 47.61 56.45 15.48
C GLY A 36 47.79 54.99 15.91
N LEU A 37 46.73 54.40 16.46
CA LEU A 37 46.72 52.97 16.76
C LEU A 37 46.73 52.15 15.45
N PRO A 38 47.38 50.96 15.44
CA PRO A 38 47.23 50.01 14.35
C PRO A 38 45.75 49.67 14.08
N ALA A 39 45.45 49.28 12.84
CA ALA A 39 44.10 48.84 12.48
C ALA A 39 43.63 47.68 13.36
N ASN A 40 42.33 47.66 13.67
CA ASN A 40 41.67 46.66 14.51
C ASN A 40 42.29 46.50 15.91
N THR A 41 42.70 47.61 16.50
CA THR A 41 43.20 47.65 17.88
C THR A 41 42.58 48.80 18.66
N THR A 42 42.42 48.59 19.97
CA THR A 42 42.03 49.63 20.92
C THR A 42 42.97 49.64 22.13
N HIS A 43 43.09 50.80 22.77
CA HIS A 43 43.81 50.96 24.04
C HIS A 43 42.92 50.68 25.26
N ILE A 44 41.61 50.48 25.02
CA ILE A 44 40.61 50.18 26.06
C ILE A 44 40.72 48.69 26.41
N PRO A 45 40.92 48.32 27.68
CA PRO A 45 41.04 46.93 28.08
C PRO A 45 39.76 46.13 27.84
N CYS A 46 39.92 44.90 27.33
CA CYS A 46 38.86 43.91 27.23
C CYS A 46 38.87 43.07 28.52
N GLU A 47 37.84 43.21 29.33
CA GLU A 47 37.73 42.60 30.67
C GLU A 47 36.44 41.76 30.78
N PRO A 48 36.31 40.67 30.00
CA PRO A 48 35.12 39.82 30.05
C PRO A 48 35.06 39.04 31.37
N GLU A 49 33.84 38.71 31.81
CA GLU A 49 33.66 37.74 32.89
C GLU A 49 34.03 36.32 32.44
N LYS A 50 34.13 35.38 33.39
CA LYS A 50 34.45 33.98 33.09
C LYS A 50 33.36 33.40 32.16
N GLY A 51 33.78 32.91 30.99
CA GLY A 51 32.86 32.34 29.99
C GLY A 51 32.27 33.38 29.02
N GLN A 52 32.86 34.58 28.96
CA GLN A 52 32.51 35.62 27.99
C GLN A 52 33.71 36.00 27.11
N THR A 53 33.40 36.67 26.01
CA THR A 53 34.38 37.39 25.18
C THR A 53 33.83 38.78 24.85
N GLY A 54 34.72 39.72 24.53
CA GLY A 54 34.34 41.06 24.07
C GLY A 54 34.16 41.14 22.57
N ILE A 55 33.19 41.94 22.13
CA ILE A 55 33.02 42.44 20.76
C ILE A 55 33.15 43.95 20.79
N PHE A 56 34.14 44.50 20.10
CA PHE A 56 34.40 45.93 20.05
C PHE A 56 33.49 46.62 19.02
N LYS A 57 32.56 47.45 19.50
CA LYS A 57 31.61 48.20 18.67
C LYS A 57 31.48 49.63 19.18
N ASN A 58 31.37 50.58 18.25
CA ASN A 58 31.13 52.00 18.57
C ASN A 58 32.12 52.62 19.59
N GLY A 59 33.34 52.09 19.68
CA GLY A 59 34.37 52.58 20.60
C GLY A 59 34.31 52.00 22.01
N GLU A 60 33.50 50.96 22.24
CA GLU A 60 33.32 50.29 23.53
C GLU A 60 33.31 48.76 23.37
N TRP A 61 33.55 48.03 24.46
CA TRP A 61 33.46 46.57 24.51
C TRP A 61 32.05 46.15 24.90
N GLU A 62 31.39 45.37 24.05
CA GLU A 62 30.16 44.63 24.38
C GLU A 62 30.55 43.20 24.75
N TYR A 63 30.14 42.69 25.92
CA TYR A 63 30.47 41.33 26.34
C TYR A 63 29.35 40.35 25.99
N VAL A 64 29.71 39.24 25.36
CA VAL A 64 28.80 38.17 24.98
C VAL A 64 29.25 36.85 25.58
N THR A 65 28.30 35.94 25.76
CA THR A 65 28.59 34.56 26.19
C THR A 65 29.47 33.87 25.17
N ASP A 66 30.52 33.21 25.64
CA ASP A 66 31.44 32.44 24.81
C ASP A 66 31.42 30.97 25.23
N ILE A 67 30.68 30.17 24.47
CA ILE A 67 30.62 28.72 24.65
C ILE A 67 31.58 27.96 23.71
N ARG A 68 32.56 28.62 23.08
CA ARG A 68 33.58 27.93 22.27
C ARG A 68 34.31 26.88 23.11
N GLY A 69 34.62 25.74 22.49
CA GLY A 69 35.18 24.58 23.18
C GLY A 69 34.15 23.69 23.89
N THR A 70 32.89 24.11 24.00
CA THR A 70 31.81 23.28 24.57
C THR A 70 31.52 22.09 23.66
N ARG A 71 31.49 20.88 24.25
CA ARG A 71 31.14 19.65 23.56
C ARG A 71 29.63 19.45 23.54
N TYR A 72 29.13 18.95 22.42
CA TYR A 72 27.76 18.47 22.29
C TYR A 72 27.71 17.27 21.35
N TRP A 73 26.60 16.54 21.37
CA TRP A 73 26.40 15.36 20.52
C TRP A 73 25.13 15.49 19.68
N ASN A 74 25.09 14.78 18.55
CA ASN A 74 23.84 14.55 17.83
C ASN A 74 23.09 13.34 18.43
N ILE A 75 21.91 13.05 17.90
CA ILE A 75 21.06 11.93 18.36
C ILE A 75 21.68 10.54 18.22
N HIS A 76 22.78 10.40 17.48
CA HIS A 76 23.51 9.14 17.26
C HIS A 76 24.80 9.04 18.08
N GLY A 77 25.05 9.99 18.98
CA GLY A 77 26.25 10.01 19.83
C GLY A 77 27.51 10.50 19.11
N THR A 78 27.40 11.08 17.91
CA THR A 78 28.53 11.76 17.25
C THR A 78 28.83 13.05 17.98
N GLY A 79 30.06 13.21 18.47
CA GLY A 79 30.51 14.39 19.20
C GLY A 79 30.94 15.54 18.30
N PHE A 80 30.64 16.76 18.74
CA PHE A 80 30.97 18.02 18.10
C PHE A 80 31.48 19.01 19.14
N VAL A 81 32.15 20.06 18.68
CA VAL A 81 32.67 21.14 19.52
C VAL A 81 32.26 22.48 18.89
N ILE A 82 31.81 23.42 19.72
CA ILE A 82 31.56 24.80 19.28
C ILE A 82 32.91 25.45 18.92
N SER A 83 33.11 25.73 17.64
CA SER A 83 34.37 26.27 17.11
C SER A 83 34.31 27.77 16.80
N SER A 84 33.11 28.32 16.61
CA SER A 84 32.87 29.74 16.35
C SER A 84 32.17 30.41 17.52
N LEU A 85 32.25 31.74 17.59
CA LEU A 85 31.53 32.50 18.60
C LEU A 85 30.02 32.25 18.45
N SER A 86 29.40 31.78 19.52
CA SER A 86 27.96 31.52 19.61
C SER A 86 27.54 31.78 21.04
N GLU A 87 26.34 32.32 21.23
CA GLU A 87 25.76 32.57 22.54
C GLU A 87 24.91 31.39 23.04
N SER A 88 24.60 30.42 22.16
CA SER A 88 23.77 29.27 22.48
C SER A 88 24.20 28.00 21.75
N LEU A 89 23.85 26.85 22.34
CA LEU A 89 24.02 25.56 21.69
C LEU A 89 23.01 25.40 20.53
N PRO A 90 23.36 24.65 19.47
CA PRO A 90 22.40 24.26 18.44
C PRO A 90 21.15 23.58 19.04
N GLU A 91 20.00 23.72 18.39
CA GLU A 91 18.75 23.09 18.87
C GLU A 91 18.85 21.56 18.96
N CYS A 92 19.64 20.94 18.08
CA CYS A 92 19.88 19.49 18.07
C CYS A 92 20.97 19.04 19.06
N ALA A 93 21.54 19.95 19.84
CA ALA A 93 22.65 19.66 20.73
C ALA A 93 22.19 18.87 21.95
N ILE A 94 22.73 17.65 22.08
CA ILE A 94 22.64 16.86 23.31
C ILE A 94 23.88 17.16 24.14
N THR A 95 23.70 17.45 25.43
CA THR A 95 24.79 17.74 26.38
C THR A 95 25.07 16.57 27.33
N THR A 96 24.22 15.55 27.30
CA THR A 96 24.44 14.30 28.04
C THR A 96 25.45 13.45 27.27
N GLU A 97 26.57 13.10 27.90
CA GLU A 97 27.59 12.27 27.29
C GLU A 97 27.04 10.89 26.90
N PRO A 98 27.23 10.42 25.65
CA PRO A 98 26.80 9.10 25.23
C PRO A 98 27.59 8.01 25.96
N PRO A 99 26.93 6.91 26.38
CA PRO A 99 27.64 5.75 26.90
C PRO A 99 28.45 5.07 25.78
N VAL A 100 29.34 4.16 26.13
CA VAL A 100 29.97 3.25 25.16
C VAL A 100 28.92 2.22 24.74
N ALA A 101 28.67 2.09 23.44
CA ALA A 101 27.77 1.06 22.91
C ALA A 101 28.40 -0.33 23.03
N ASP A 102 27.56 -1.32 23.32
CA ASP A 102 27.93 -2.73 23.31
C ASP A 102 28.24 -3.20 21.88
N ALA A 103 29.00 -4.28 21.75
CA ALA A 103 29.33 -4.83 20.43
C ALA A 103 28.05 -5.27 19.70
N GLY A 104 27.84 -4.74 18.49
CA GLY A 104 26.63 -4.97 17.70
C GLY A 104 25.45 -4.05 18.05
N TYR A 105 25.67 -2.98 18.82
CA TYR A 105 24.65 -1.98 19.13
C TYR A 105 25.08 -0.59 18.66
N VAL A 106 24.09 0.25 18.35
CA VAL A 106 24.27 1.69 18.12
C VAL A 106 23.46 2.51 19.11
N LEU A 107 23.80 3.79 19.24
CA LEU A 107 23.16 4.69 20.20
C LEU A 107 22.06 5.51 19.53
N LEU A 108 20.95 5.68 20.24
CA LEU A 108 19.90 6.61 19.89
C LEU A 108 19.50 7.42 21.12
N PHE A 109 19.59 8.74 21.03
CA PHE A 109 19.05 9.65 22.04
C PHE A 109 17.58 9.93 21.76
N ALA A 110 16.71 9.47 22.65
CA ALA A 110 15.27 9.69 22.55
C ALA A 110 14.67 9.93 23.94
N LYS A 111 13.67 10.79 24.03
CA LYS A 111 12.97 11.10 25.29
C LYS A 111 13.90 11.51 26.44
N GLY A 112 15.01 12.20 26.11
CA GLY A 112 15.98 12.70 27.09
C GLY A 112 16.98 11.66 27.60
N GLN A 113 17.04 10.46 27.01
CA GLN A 113 17.94 9.40 27.44
C GLN A 113 18.64 8.71 26.26
N TRP A 114 19.86 8.25 26.50
CA TRP A 114 20.57 7.36 25.58
C TRP A 114 19.99 5.95 25.68
N THR A 115 19.65 5.39 24.53
CA THR A 115 19.23 3.99 24.39
C THR A 115 20.17 3.28 23.44
N GLN A 116 20.42 2.01 23.71
CA GLN A 116 21.13 1.13 22.80
C GLN A 116 20.10 0.37 21.96
N ILE A 117 20.34 0.31 20.66
CA ILE A 117 19.53 -0.44 19.70
C ILE A 117 20.46 -1.40 18.96
N GLU A 118 20.01 -2.64 18.80
CA GLU A 118 20.78 -3.66 18.12
C GLU A 118 20.94 -3.29 16.64
N ASP A 119 22.17 -3.29 16.14
CA ASP A 119 22.45 -3.04 14.73
C ASP A 119 22.08 -4.28 13.92
N LYS A 120 20.95 -4.18 13.22
CA LYS A 120 20.43 -5.21 12.33
C LYS A 120 20.73 -4.93 10.86
N THR A 121 21.63 -4.01 10.55
CA THR A 121 21.96 -3.66 9.15
C THR A 121 22.30 -4.90 8.33
N GLY A 122 21.68 -5.04 7.16
CA GLY A 122 21.86 -6.20 6.31
C GLY A 122 21.04 -7.44 6.70
N GLN A 123 20.41 -7.47 7.88
CA GLN A 123 19.48 -8.54 8.25
C GLN A 123 18.20 -8.44 7.40
N LEU A 124 17.59 -9.61 7.11
CA LEU A 124 16.30 -9.67 6.43
C LEU A 124 15.16 -9.39 7.41
N TYR A 125 14.16 -8.66 6.92
CA TYR A 125 12.83 -8.60 7.51
C TYR A 125 11.77 -8.85 6.45
N TYR A 126 10.57 -9.20 6.89
CA TYR A 126 9.50 -9.67 6.04
C TYR A 126 8.21 -8.89 6.33
N GLU A 127 7.51 -8.51 5.27
CA GLU A 127 6.13 -8.03 5.36
C GLU A 127 5.16 -9.17 5.66
N SER A 128 3.91 -8.84 5.96
CA SER A 128 2.89 -9.83 6.29
C SER A 128 2.55 -10.83 5.17
N ASN A 129 2.90 -10.52 3.92
CA ASN A 129 2.73 -11.37 2.74
C ASN A 129 4.01 -12.14 2.36
N ALA A 130 5.00 -12.18 3.27
CA ALA A 130 6.33 -12.78 3.04
C ALA A 130 7.23 -12.03 2.04
N THR A 131 6.88 -10.81 1.62
CA THR A 131 7.80 -9.96 0.85
C THR A 131 9.03 -9.65 1.68
N LYS A 132 10.20 -9.93 1.11
CA LYS A 132 11.50 -9.78 1.76
C LYS A 132 12.09 -8.39 1.55
N HIS A 133 12.71 -7.86 2.60
CA HIS A 133 13.45 -6.61 2.62
C HIS A 133 14.74 -6.75 3.41
N VAL A 134 15.66 -5.79 3.22
CA VAL A 134 16.93 -5.72 3.94
C VAL A 134 16.92 -4.48 4.80
N VAL A 135 17.37 -4.60 6.05
CA VAL A 135 17.57 -3.45 6.94
C VAL A 135 18.64 -2.51 6.35
N PRO A 136 18.29 -1.26 6.02
CA PRO A 136 19.17 -0.35 5.27
C PRO A 136 20.26 0.30 6.13
N ASP A 137 20.00 0.50 7.43
CA ASP A 137 20.90 1.17 8.36
C ASP A 137 20.64 0.74 9.82
N ALA A 138 21.56 1.10 10.70
CA ALA A 138 21.58 0.65 12.09
C ALA A 138 20.50 1.30 12.99
N TRP A 139 19.90 2.41 12.56
CA TRP A 139 18.83 3.11 13.29
C TRP A 139 17.43 2.77 12.75
N PHE A 140 17.35 1.79 11.85
CA PHE A 140 16.09 1.35 11.26
C PHE A 140 15.12 0.82 12.31
N THR A 141 13.89 1.34 12.27
CA THR A 141 12.77 0.84 13.07
C THR A 141 11.92 -0.07 12.21
N LEU A 142 11.66 -1.29 12.70
CA LEU A 142 10.79 -2.24 12.00
C LEU A 142 9.38 -1.65 11.84
N PRO A 143 8.85 -1.53 10.62
CA PRO A 143 7.49 -1.04 10.40
C PRO A 143 6.43 -1.96 11.01
N ASP A 144 5.27 -1.38 11.34
CA ASP A 144 4.13 -2.14 11.84
C ASP A 144 3.73 -3.26 10.86
N GLY A 145 3.43 -4.44 11.39
CA GLY A 145 3.04 -5.61 10.60
C GLY A 145 4.20 -6.37 9.93
N CYS A 146 5.44 -5.90 10.07
CA CYS A 146 6.63 -6.62 9.63
C CYS A 146 7.20 -7.51 10.74
N THR A 147 8.09 -8.44 10.36
CA THR A 147 8.76 -9.35 11.30
C THR A 147 10.18 -9.69 10.86
N PHE A 148 11.08 -9.93 11.81
CA PHE A 148 12.41 -10.52 11.55
C PHE A 148 12.36 -12.05 11.46
N VAL A 149 11.21 -12.66 11.76
CA VAL A 149 11.03 -14.11 11.69
C VAL A 149 10.83 -14.53 10.24
N ALA A 150 11.70 -15.39 9.74
CA ALA A 150 11.57 -15.91 8.38
C ALA A 150 10.26 -16.70 8.20
N PRO A 151 9.59 -16.58 7.04
CA PRO A 151 8.42 -17.41 6.74
C PRO A 151 8.81 -18.89 6.72
N PRO A 152 7.89 -19.80 7.08
CA PRO A 152 8.14 -21.23 7.05
C PRO A 152 8.22 -21.71 5.60
N GLU A 153 8.61 -22.98 5.41
CA GLU A 153 8.74 -23.59 4.09
C GLU A 153 7.46 -23.49 3.25
N ASP A 154 7.64 -23.34 1.94
CA ASP A 154 6.54 -23.29 1.00
C ASP A 154 5.72 -24.59 1.02
N LYS A 155 4.40 -24.45 0.98
CA LYS A 155 3.48 -25.57 0.93
C LYS A 155 2.57 -25.43 -0.28
N THR A 156 2.52 -26.46 -1.13
CA THR A 156 1.71 -26.45 -2.36
C THR A 156 0.25 -26.10 -2.04
N THR A 157 -0.36 -25.19 -2.81
CA THR A 157 -1.72 -24.64 -2.62
C THR A 157 -1.94 -23.78 -1.37
N PHE A 158 -0.89 -23.40 -0.66
CA PHE A 158 -0.95 -22.47 0.46
C PHE A 158 0.01 -21.31 0.26
N VAL A 159 -0.34 -20.18 0.87
CA VAL A 159 0.52 -19.01 1.04
C VAL A 159 0.72 -18.77 2.52
N THR A 160 1.88 -18.23 2.89
CA THR A 160 2.19 -17.87 4.28
C THR A 160 1.77 -16.43 4.54
N ARG A 161 1.17 -16.19 5.71
CA ARG A 161 0.76 -14.85 6.14
C ARG A 161 1.18 -14.61 7.59
N TRP A 162 1.79 -13.46 7.88
CA TRP A 162 2.06 -13.05 9.25
C TRP A 162 0.78 -12.55 9.91
N ASN A 163 0.45 -13.05 11.10
CA ASN A 163 -0.72 -12.60 11.86
C ASN A 163 -0.39 -11.59 12.98
N GLY A 164 0.88 -11.14 13.06
CA GLY A 164 1.39 -10.29 14.15
C GLY A 164 2.17 -11.05 15.21
N THR A 165 1.99 -12.37 15.31
CA THR A 165 2.67 -13.24 16.30
C THR A 165 3.42 -14.39 15.63
N GLU A 166 2.82 -15.01 14.62
CA GLU A 166 3.37 -16.17 13.92
C GLU A 166 2.96 -16.18 12.43
N TRP A 167 3.64 -17.04 11.67
CA TRP A 167 3.29 -17.33 10.29
C TRP A 167 2.19 -18.38 10.23
N VAL A 168 1.11 -18.08 9.52
CA VAL A 168 0.01 -19.02 9.27
C VAL A 168 -0.05 -19.41 7.81
N TYR A 169 -0.38 -20.67 7.53
CA TYR A 169 -0.69 -21.12 6.18
C TYR A 169 -2.14 -20.81 5.84
N VAL A 170 -2.36 -20.04 4.78
CA VAL A 170 -3.67 -19.72 4.23
C VAL A 170 -3.80 -20.45 2.90
N LYS A 171 -4.91 -21.17 2.70
CA LYS A 171 -5.14 -21.87 1.43
C LYS A 171 -5.23 -20.85 0.30
N ASP A 172 -4.45 -21.06 -0.75
CA ASP A 172 -4.47 -20.22 -1.93
C ASP A 172 -5.62 -20.65 -2.84
N LEU A 173 -6.67 -19.82 -2.86
CA LEU A 173 -7.84 -20.01 -3.70
C LEU A 173 -7.82 -19.09 -4.92
N ARG A 174 -6.76 -18.28 -5.11
CA ARG A 174 -6.67 -17.37 -6.25
C ARG A 174 -6.72 -18.13 -7.57
N GLY A 175 -7.36 -17.54 -8.56
CA GLY A 175 -7.60 -18.16 -9.86
C GLY A 175 -8.72 -19.21 -9.87
N GLN A 176 -9.25 -19.63 -8.71
CA GLN A 176 -10.43 -20.50 -8.68
C GLN A 176 -11.70 -19.70 -8.97
N VAL A 177 -12.64 -20.37 -9.63
CA VAL A 177 -13.96 -19.83 -9.95
C VAL A 177 -14.92 -20.10 -8.80
N ILE A 178 -15.58 -19.05 -8.33
CA ILE A 178 -16.66 -19.11 -7.35
C ILE A 178 -17.97 -18.66 -7.99
N TRP A 179 -19.08 -19.12 -7.44
CA TRP A 179 -20.42 -18.91 -7.95
C TRP A 179 -21.27 -18.22 -6.89
N SER A 180 -22.01 -17.19 -7.27
CA SER A 180 -22.98 -16.51 -6.42
C SER A 180 -24.10 -17.46 -6.04
N THR A 181 -24.36 -17.62 -4.75
CA THR A 181 -25.46 -18.46 -4.23
C THR A 181 -26.84 -17.88 -4.53
N THR A 182 -26.90 -16.63 -5.02
CA THR A 182 -28.15 -15.92 -5.35
C THR A 182 -28.36 -15.79 -6.85
N THR A 183 -27.35 -15.31 -7.59
CA THR A 183 -27.50 -15.00 -9.03
C THR A 183 -26.99 -16.10 -9.95
N ARG A 184 -26.24 -17.08 -9.42
CA ARG A 184 -25.53 -18.13 -10.19
C ARG A 184 -24.46 -17.56 -11.14
N GLU A 185 -24.11 -16.29 -11.02
CA GLU A 185 -23.00 -15.69 -11.76
C GLU A 185 -21.67 -16.12 -11.15
N HIS A 186 -20.63 -16.16 -11.99
CA HIS A 186 -19.31 -16.58 -11.56
C HIS A 186 -18.35 -15.39 -11.40
N LEU A 187 -17.36 -15.56 -10.53
CA LEU A 187 -16.24 -14.65 -10.33
C LEU A 187 -14.96 -15.48 -10.12
N THR A 188 -13.83 -14.93 -10.53
CA THR A 188 -12.51 -15.51 -10.24
C THR A 188 -11.94 -14.86 -8.99
N ILE A 189 -11.52 -15.68 -8.02
CA ILE A 189 -10.87 -15.17 -6.80
C ILE A 189 -9.52 -14.53 -7.18
N THR A 190 -9.33 -13.27 -6.80
CA THR A 190 -8.07 -12.53 -6.99
C THR A 190 -7.26 -12.39 -5.70
N ASP A 191 -7.94 -12.40 -4.56
CA ASP A 191 -7.34 -12.11 -3.26
C ASP A 191 -7.10 -13.37 -2.43
N ILE A 192 -6.13 -13.29 -1.52
CA ILE A 192 -5.82 -14.36 -0.56
C ILE A 192 -6.85 -14.31 0.57
N GLY A 193 -7.57 -15.40 0.79
CA GLY A 193 -8.54 -15.47 1.87
C GLY A 193 -9.54 -16.62 1.73
N PRO A 194 -10.53 -16.67 2.64
CA PRO A 194 -11.67 -17.56 2.49
C PRO A 194 -12.51 -17.17 1.26
N VAL A 195 -13.39 -18.08 0.85
CA VAL A 195 -14.43 -17.75 -0.15
C VAL A 195 -15.29 -16.62 0.42
N PRO A 196 -15.56 -15.53 -0.33
CA PRO A 196 -16.42 -14.44 0.12
C PRO A 196 -17.84 -14.91 0.47
N ASP A 197 -18.47 -14.19 1.40
CA ASP A 197 -19.86 -14.47 1.77
C ASP A 197 -20.80 -14.34 0.57
N GLY A 198 -21.78 -15.24 0.48
CA GLY A 198 -22.70 -15.32 -0.67
C GLY A 198 -22.12 -16.02 -1.90
N PHE A 199 -20.93 -16.61 -1.78
CA PHE A 199 -20.30 -17.39 -2.85
C PHE A 199 -19.96 -18.82 -2.43
N THR A 200 -19.84 -19.70 -3.42
CA THR A 200 -19.46 -21.10 -3.23
C THR A 200 -18.53 -21.56 -4.36
N LEU A 201 -17.63 -22.50 -4.06
CA LEU A 201 -16.80 -23.17 -5.08
C LEU A 201 -17.61 -24.22 -5.88
N LYS A 202 -18.85 -24.51 -5.46
CA LYS A 202 -19.72 -25.47 -6.15
C LYS A 202 -20.36 -24.81 -7.36
N MET A 203 -20.23 -25.42 -8.53
CA MET A 203 -20.90 -24.96 -9.76
C MET A 203 -22.40 -25.27 -9.71
N PRO A 204 -23.29 -24.30 -10.02
CA PRO A 204 -24.72 -24.55 -10.12
C PRO A 204 -25.07 -25.31 -11.41
N GLY A 205 -26.01 -26.24 -11.31
CA GLY A 205 -26.73 -26.78 -12.46
C GLY A 205 -27.75 -25.77 -13.02
N GLN A 206 -28.26 -26.06 -14.23
CA GLN A 206 -29.18 -25.17 -14.96
C GLN A 206 -30.46 -24.85 -14.16
N PHE A 207 -30.97 -25.83 -13.42
CA PHE A 207 -32.21 -25.73 -12.64
C PHE A 207 -31.95 -25.75 -11.14
N ASP A 208 -30.71 -25.58 -10.69
CA ASP A 208 -30.38 -25.73 -9.27
C ASP A 208 -30.69 -24.47 -8.46
N GLU A 209 -31.19 -24.64 -7.25
CA GLU A 209 -31.39 -23.58 -6.26
C GLU A 209 -30.52 -23.83 -5.03
N TRP A 210 -30.06 -22.75 -4.40
CA TRP A 210 -29.21 -22.84 -3.22
C TRP A 210 -30.06 -23.08 -1.97
N ASP A 211 -29.79 -24.18 -1.26
CA ASP A 211 -30.54 -24.54 -0.03
C ASP A 211 -29.94 -23.95 1.26
N GLY A 212 -28.87 -23.15 1.14
CA GLY A 212 -28.07 -22.66 2.26
C GLY A 212 -26.71 -23.36 2.40
N SER A 213 -26.54 -24.53 1.79
CA SER A 213 -25.34 -25.38 1.91
C SER A 213 -24.88 -26.02 0.60
N ALA A 214 -25.79 -26.30 -0.32
CA ALA A 214 -25.56 -26.98 -1.58
C ALA A 214 -26.56 -26.51 -2.66
N TRP A 215 -26.16 -26.74 -3.90
CA TRP A 215 -27.05 -26.63 -5.05
C TRP A 215 -27.96 -27.85 -5.10
N VAL A 216 -29.28 -27.62 -5.09
CA VAL A 216 -30.31 -28.66 -5.14
C VAL A 216 -31.17 -28.42 -6.36
N LYS A 217 -31.38 -29.45 -7.16
CA LYS A 217 -32.14 -29.37 -8.41
C LYS A 217 -33.60 -29.01 -8.14
N ASN A 218 -34.10 -27.95 -8.77
CA ASN A 218 -35.52 -27.63 -8.79
C ASN A 218 -36.21 -28.43 -9.89
N GLU A 219 -36.84 -29.55 -9.50
CA GLU A 219 -37.56 -30.44 -10.41
C GLU A 219 -38.77 -29.78 -11.09
N ASP A 220 -39.44 -28.85 -10.42
CA ASP A 220 -40.59 -28.14 -10.96
C ASP A 220 -40.17 -27.15 -12.06
N ALA A 221 -39.05 -26.45 -11.86
CA ALA A 221 -38.46 -25.57 -12.87
C ALA A 221 -38.00 -26.36 -14.10
N GLU A 222 -37.34 -27.50 -13.90
CA GLU A 222 -36.93 -28.38 -15.00
C GLU A 222 -38.15 -28.92 -15.77
N ARG A 223 -39.18 -29.41 -15.06
CA ARG A 223 -40.40 -29.94 -15.68
C ARG A 223 -41.11 -28.88 -16.50
N THR A 224 -41.25 -27.67 -15.94
CA THR A 224 -41.85 -26.53 -16.64
C THR A 224 -41.09 -26.20 -17.92
N TYR A 225 -39.75 -26.22 -17.87
CA TYR A 225 -38.91 -25.99 -19.04
C TYR A 225 -39.07 -27.07 -20.12
N ILE A 226 -39.08 -28.35 -19.73
CA ILE A 226 -39.27 -29.49 -20.65
C ILE A 226 -40.65 -29.42 -21.31
N THR A 227 -41.71 -29.16 -20.54
CA THR A 227 -43.07 -29.02 -21.07
C THR A 227 -43.16 -27.84 -22.04
N ALA A 228 -42.55 -26.69 -21.73
CA ALA A 228 -42.52 -25.55 -22.64
C ALA A 228 -41.79 -25.86 -23.95
N GLN A 229 -40.70 -26.64 -23.91
CA GLN A 229 -40.04 -27.12 -25.13
C GLN A 229 -40.95 -28.04 -25.95
N ALA A 230 -41.62 -28.99 -25.29
CA ALA A 230 -42.56 -29.89 -25.95
C ALA A 230 -43.73 -29.13 -26.58
N ASP A 231 -44.28 -28.13 -25.90
CA ASP A 231 -45.33 -27.24 -26.43
C ASP A 231 -44.86 -26.48 -27.67
N SER A 232 -43.65 -25.91 -27.63
CA SER A 232 -43.07 -25.23 -28.80
C SER A 232 -42.86 -26.20 -29.97
N HIS A 233 -42.43 -27.44 -29.69
CA HIS A 233 -42.30 -28.47 -30.71
C HIS A 233 -43.66 -28.85 -31.33
N LYS A 234 -44.67 -29.10 -30.50
CA LYS A 234 -46.04 -29.37 -30.93
C LYS A 234 -46.59 -28.25 -31.80
N ALA A 235 -46.39 -27.00 -31.41
CA ALA A 235 -46.83 -25.83 -32.17
C ALA A 235 -46.15 -25.77 -33.56
N LYS A 236 -44.85 -26.04 -33.65
CA LYS A 236 -44.12 -26.10 -34.92
C LYS A 236 -44.66 -27.21 -35.84
N LEU A 237 -44.93 -28.40 -35.30
CA LEU A 237 -45.48 -29.51 -36.06
C LEU A 237 -46.92 -29.20 -36.56
N LEU A 238 -47.75 -28.60 -35.71
CA LEU A 238 -49.12 -28.18 -36.07
C LEU A 238 -49.12 -27.10 -37.15
N SER A 239 -48.18 -26.14 -37.11
CA SER A 239 -48.02 -25.12 -38.17
C SER A 239 -47.67 -25.78 -39.49
N GLY A 240 -46.62 -26.62 -39.51
CA GLY A 240 -46.19 -27.31 -40.72
C GLY A 240 -47.30 -28.20 -41.30
N ALA A 241 -48.05 -28.93 -40.46
CA ALA A 241 -49.20 -29.71 -40.91
C ALA A 241 -50.30 -28.82 -41.50
N SER A 242 -50.59 -27.67 -40.87
CA SER A 242 -51.63 -26.75 -41.35
C SER A 242 -51.26 -26.09 -42.69
N GLU A 243 -49.97 -25.82 -42.93
CA GLU A 243 -49.46 -25.33 -44.21
C GLU A 243 -49.68 -26.37 -45.33
N GLN A 244 -49.33 -27.65 -45.08
CA GLN A 244 -49.55 -28.73 -46.05
C GLN A 244 -51.05 -28.93 -46.34
N ILE A 245 -51.88 -28.96 -45.29
CA ILE A 245 -53.34 -29.07 -45.44
C ILE A 245 -53.89 -27.91 -46.27
N SER A 246 -53.40 -26.69 -46.06
CA SER A 246 -53.86 -25.50 -46.82
C SER A 246 -53.56 -25.63 -48.31
N LEU A 247 -52.36 -26.10 -48.67
CA LEU A 247 -51.96 -26.32 -50.06
C LEU A 247 -52.80 -27.42 -50.73
N LEU A 248 -52.93 -28.57 -50.07
CA LEU A 248 -53.69 -29.72 -50.59
C LEU A 248 -55.19 -29.40 -50.67
N SER A 249 -55.74 -28.71 -49.66
CA SER A 249 -57.13 -28.25 -49.65
C SER A 249 -57.40 -27.29 -50.80
N TYR A 250 -56.46 -26.40 -51.13
CA TYR A 250 -56.58 -25.53 -52.29
C TYR A 250 -56.65 -26.34 -53.60
N ALA A 251 -55.74 -27.30 -53.81
CA ALA A 251 -55.74 -28.17 -55.00
C ALA A 251 -57.04 -28.98 -55.15
N VAL A 252 -57.58 -29.49 -54.04
CA VAL A 252 -58.86 -30.21 -54.02
C VAL A 252 -60.01 -29.25 -54.36
N SER A 253 -60.04 -28.07 -53.73
CA SER A 253 -61.08 -27.06 -53.96
C SER A 253 -61.08 -26.47 -55.38
N SER A 254 -59.91 -26.38 -56.01
CA SER A 254 -59.77 -25.92 -57.40
C SER A 254 -60.13 -27.01 -58.43
N GLY A 255 -60.42 -28.24 -57.97
CA GLY A 255 -60.73 -29.38 -58.84
C GLY A 255 -59.53 -29.93 -59.61
N GLN A 256 -58.31 -29.60 -59.19
CA GLN A 256 -57.06 -29.97 -59.85
C GLN A 256 -56.24 -31.02 -59.09
N ALA A 257 -56.68 -31.42 -57.90
CA ALA A 257 -56.01 -32.44 -57.10
C ALA A 257 -56.04 -33.81 -57.79
N THR A 258 -54.91 -34.51 -57.67
CA THR A 258 -54.78 -35.93 -57.96
C THR A 258 -55.42 -36.79 -56.87
N ASP A 259 -55.66 -38.07 -57.18
CA ASP A 259 -56.13 -39.04 -56.18
C ASP A 259 -55.15 -39.17 -55.00
N ASP A 260 -53.84 -39.06 -55.28
CA ASP A 260 -52.79 -39.11 -54.26
C ASP A 260 -52.82 -37.86 -53.35
N GLU A 261 -52.97 -36.65 -53.91
CA GLU A 261 -53.11 -35.41 -53.12
C GLU A 261 -54.38 -35.41 -52.25
N THR A 262 -55.47 -36.02 -52.75
CA THR A 262 -56.70 -36.18 -51.98
C THR A 262 -56.50 -37.16 -50.82
N ALA A 263 -55.78 -38.26 -51.04
CA ALA A 263 -55.42 -39.21 -49.98
C ALA A 263 -54.43 -38.61 -48.98
N GLN A 264 -53.45 -37.81 -49.44
CA GLN A 264 -52.51 -37.09 -48.59
C GLN A 264 -53.23 -36.06 -47.71
N LEU A 265 -54.21 -35.33 -48.25
CA LEU A 265 -54.99 -34.35 -47.47
C LEU A 265 -55.64 -35.02 -46.24
N ALA A 266 -56.31 -36.16 -46.44
CA ALA A 266 -56.93 -36.92 -45.35
C ALA A 266 -55.88 -37.36 -44.30
N ARG A 267 -54.73 -37.89 -44.72
CA ARG A 267 -53.66 -38.30 -43.81
C ARG A 267 -53.06 -37.12 -43.03
N TRP A 268 -52.88 -35.96 -43.65
CA TRP A 268 -52.39 -34.76 -42.98
C TRP A 268 -53.39 -34.19 -41.97
N GLU A 269 -54.70 -34.23 -42.25
CA GLU A 269 -55.75 -33.84 -41.31
C GLU A 269 -55.79 -34.77 -40.08
N GLU A 270 -55.69 -36.08 -40.29
CA GLU A 270 -55.56 -37.07 -39.21
C GLU A 270 -54.31 -36.83 -38.37
N TYR A 271 -53.16 -36.61 -39.01
CA TYR A 271 -51.90 -36.28 -38.36
C TYR A 271 -52.01 -35.00 -37.51
N ARG A 272 -52.60 -33.92 -38.04
CA ARG A 272 -52.82 -32.67 -37.29
C ARG A 272 -53.72 -32.87 -36.08
N LEU A 273 -54.79 -33.66 -36.23
CA LEU A 273 -55.68 -34.00 -35.11
C LEU A 273 -54.94 -34.84 -34.06
N ALA A 274 -54.15 -35.83 -34.47
CA ALA A 274 -53.33 -36.64 -33.57
C ALA A 274 -52.32 -35.77 -32.81
N LEU A 275 -51.61 -34.87 -33.50
CA LEU A 275 -50.70 -33.90 -32.87
C LEU A 275 -51.41 -33.03 -31.84
N SER A 276 -52.60 -32.52 -32.13
CA SER A 276 -53.36 -31.66 -31.21
C SER A 276 -53.68 -32.35 -29.88
N ARG A 277 -53.79 -33.68 -29.89
CA ARG A 277 -54.11 -34.52 -28.72
C ARG A 277 -52.88 -34.98 -27.92
N VAL A 278 -51.66 -34.75 -28.41
CA VAL A 278 -50.43 -35.09 -27.69
C VAL A 278 -50.38 -34.31 -26.38
N ASP A 279 -50.22 -35.02 -25.26
CA ASP A 279 -49.97 -34.43 -23.94
C ASP A 279 -48.48 -34.10 -23.78
N THR A 280 -48.17 -32.82 -23.67
CA THR A 280 -46.81 -32.28 -23.56
C THR A 280 -46.28 -32.26 -22.12
N ALA A 281 -47.12 -32.60 -21.14
CA ALA A 281 -46.72 -32.77 -19.75
C ALA A 281 -46.35 -34.23 -19.41
N ALA A 282 -46.53 -35.17 -20.35
CA ALA A 282 -46.19 -36.58 -20.15
C ALA A 282 -44.67 -36.79 -20.02
N THR A 283 -44.27 -37.75 -19.17
CA THR A 283 -42.85 -38.12 -18.96
C THR A 283 -42.20 -38.70 -20.21
N VAL A 284 -42.99 -39.36 -21.06
CA VAL A 284 -42.55 -39.90 -22.35
C VAL A 284 -43.57 -39.46 -23.40
N ILE A 285 -43.12 -38.63 -24.34
CA ILE A 285 -43.97 -38.10 -25.41
C ILE A 285 -43.69 -38.89 -26.69
N VAL A 286 -44.73 -39.52 -27.23
CA VAL A 286 -44.68 -40.18 -28.54
C VAL A 286 -45.29 -39.24 -29.57
N TRP A 287 -44.46 -38.76 -30.49
CA TRP A 287 -44.91 -37.89 -31.58
C TRP A 287 -45.49 -38.74 -32.72
N PRO A 288 -46.67 -38.40 -33.26
CA PRO A 288 -47.20 -39.03 -34.46
C PRO A 288 -46.19 -38.96 -35.62
N GLU A 289 -46.18 -39.97 -36.49
CA GLU A 289 -45.34 -39.96 -37.68
C GLU A 289 -45.95 -39.08 -38.76
N LYS A 290 -45.10 -38.35 -39.49
CA LYS A 290 -45.54 -37.53 -40.62
C LYS A 290 -46.00 -38.44 -41.78
N PRO A 291 -47.11 -38.10 -42.47
CA PRO A 291 -47.59 -38.82 -43.65
C PRO A 291 -46.63 -38.83 -44.84
#